data_AF-A0A1C5X1R9-F1
#
_entry.id   AF-A0A1C5X1R9-F1
#
_cell.length_a   1.000
_cell.length_b   1.000
_cell.length_c   1.000
_cell.angle_alpha   90.00
_cell.angle_beta   90.00
_cell.angle_gamma   90.00
#
_symmetry.space_group_name_H-M   'P 1'
#
loop_
_entity.id
_entity.type
_entity.pdbx_description
1 polymer ?
#
loop_
_entity_poly.entity_id
_entity_poly.type
_entity_poly.pdbx_seq_one_letter_code
_entity_poly.pdbx_strand_id
1 'polypeptide(L)'
;MKVVYDEKNRVAQKQYRVDGTGHQTKYLYGEVSKQQKPGLEYGVQVDGKTCIEYAYDLLGRCEKKTQIYPSGKKKEITYTYVPGAKEGTTTALVGTITENGKETAYTYDGRGNILEICTKELDTGKVTDHMLYTYTGMNQVIREEDAVRGRTFTYAYDLGGNLLENKKYYLVNGVEELRGTDTYTYSSGWKDQLTSFNGKAITYDAMGNPLSYMGMNLTWEKGRQLKTLKKSGTLSQYVYDNDGRRIQKTVGDKVIRFYLDGDKIIAQKEEGGERMDFLYDEKGTPFAFEYQGKMYFYQTSLQGDIIGIVDSEGSQVVVYRYDAWGEVLVSSDASGFGLSQINPLRYRGYYYDQETGLYYLQTRYYDPKVRRFLNADDASVLTKDPEQLTEKNLYAYCDDNPVMYRDDTGMFDIVSGIFGAVTNVATTYFAAKVTGQECGVWDLAVAAFAGLVSGMTKSSLYITLVSAFISGVGTTIGSLAGGSDIKEALWKGGMTALCTAVSVNAIAGWKIPVSDVVKNISGTIFGIGNGLVTAGVVASFPYRKSSSSSSKKNISQNKRKSNPVVKNYKKTAKQKERARKYFMFKMNQLREG
;
A
#
# COMPACT_ATOMS: atom_id res chain seq x y z
N MET A 1 19.43 13.75 -8.68
CA MET A 1 18.12 14.30 -8.28
C MET A 1 18.32 15.34 -7.18
N LYS A 2 17.46 16.35 -7.11
CA LYS A 2 17.40 17.35 -6.05
C LYS A 2 16.04 17.25 -5.35
N VAL A 3 16.05 17.15 -4.03
CA VAL A 3 14.84 17.12 -3.19
C VAL A 3 14.86 18.36 -2.31
N VAL A 4 13.73 19.06 -2.23
CA VAL A 4 13.55 20.22 -1.35
C VAL A 4 12.47 19.87 -0.33
N TYR A 5 12.75 20.20 0.92
CA TYR A 5 11.83 19.99 2.04
C TYR A 5 11.22 21.31 2.48
N ASP A 6 9.99 21.28 2.96
CA ASP A 6 9.38 22.43 3.63
C ASP A 6 9.82 22.53 5.10
N GLU A 7 9.33 23.56 5.80
CA GLU A 7 9.62 23.80 7.22
C GLU A 7 9.15 22.68 8.15
N LYS A 8 8.29 21.78 7.67
CA LYS A 8 7.79 20.61 8.41
C LYS A 8 8.51 19.33 8.02
N ASN A 9 9.63 19.44 7.30
CA ASN A 9 10.46 18.34 6.83
C ASN A 9 9.71 17.36 5.90
N ARG A 10 8.74 17.86 5.13
CA ARG A 10 8.02 17.09 4.11
C ARG A 10 8.61 17.39 2.74
N VAL A 11 8.51 16.44 1.82
CA VAL A 11 9.02 16.64 0.46
C VAL A 11 8.16 17.68 -0.25
N ALA A 12 8.65 18.90 -0.39
CA ALA A 12 7.94 19.98 -1.06
C ALA A 12 8.16 19.96 -2.58
N GLN A 13 9.32 19.46 -3.02
CA GLN A 13 9.68 19.42 -4.42
C GLN A 13 10.69 18.32 -4.71
N LYS A 14 10.53 17.67 -5.87
CA LYS A 14 11.53 16.81 -6.49
C LYS A 14 11.89 17.37 -7.86
N GLN A 15 13.18 17.39 -8.19
CA GLN A 15 13.66 17.77 -9.50
C GLN A 15 14.72 16.78 -9.94
N TYR A 16 14.61 16.28 -11.17
CA TYR A 16 15.65 15.45 -11.77
C TYR A 16 16.06 16.01 -13.11
N ARG A 17 17.28 15.64 -13.51
CA ARG A 17 17.84 15.96 -14.81
C ARG A 17 18.72 14.79 -15.23
N VAL A 18 18.43 14.23 -16.39
CA VAL A 18 19.14 13.13 -17.00
C VAL A 18 19.42 13.57 -18.43
N ASP A 19 20.68 13.56 -18.86
CA ASP A 19 21.07 13.99 -20.22
C ASP A 19 20.55 15.39 -20.61
N GLY A 20 20.48 16.31 -19.67
CA GLY A 20 20.00 17.68 -19.92
C GLY A 20 18.47 17.86 -19.87
N THR A 21 17.69 16.78 -19.88
CA THR A 21 16.22 16.76 -19.82
C THR A 21 15.71 16.26 -18.48
N GLY A 22 14.58 16.81 -18.01
CA GLY A 22 13.88 16.30 -16.84
C GLY A 22 12.86 17.31 -16.32
N HIS A 23 12.18 16.94 -15.23
CA HIS A 23 11.06 17.69 -14.70
C HIS A 23 11.30 18.14 -13.26
N GLN A 24 10.57 19.19 -12.88
CA GLN A 24 10.34 19.58 -11.51
C GLN A 24 8.89 19.24 -11.12
N THR A 25 8.72 18.44 -10.09
CA THR A 25 7.43 18.19 -9.45
C THR A 25 7.40 18.88 -8.10
N LYS A 26 6.36 19.68 -7.84
CA LYS A 26 6.14 20.39 -6.58
C LYS A 26 4.84 19.91 -5.95
N TYR A 27 4.89 19.62 -4.66
CA TYR A 27 3.77 19.12 -3.87
C TYR A 27 3.24 20.27 -2.99
N LEU A 28 1.96 20.57 -3.14
CA LEU A 28 1.30 21.70 -2.48
C LEU A 28 0.55 21.16 -1.27
N TYR A 29 1.08 21.36 -0.06
CA TYR A 29 0.40 20.93 1.16
C TYR A 29 -0.53 21.99 1.73
N GLY A 30 -1.48 21.55 2.56
CA GLY A 30 -2.48 22.42 3.16
C GLY A 30 -1.89 23.53 4.05
N GLU A 31 -2.54 24.69 4.03
CA GLU A 31 -2.22 25.84 4.87
C GLU A 31 -3.35 26.15 5.87
N VAL A 32 -3.00 26.36 7.14
CA VAL A 32 -3.97 26.71 8.20
C VAL A 32 -4.69 28.02 7.87
N SER A 33 -4.00 28.98 7.27
CA SER A 33 -4.55 30.27 6.82
C SER A 33 -5.68 30.11 5.79
N LYS A 34 -5.66 29.02 5.01
CA LYS A 34 -6.68 28.65 4.03
C LYS A 34 -7.73 27.69 4.59
N GLN A 35 -7.74 27.48 5.91
CA GLN A 35 -8.57 26.47 6.59
C GLN A 35 -8.34 25.04 6.08
N GLN A 36 -7.14 24.76 5.59
CA GLN A 36 -6.76 23.45 5.06
C GLN A 36 -6.03 22.63 6.13
N LYS A 37 -6.13 21.30 6.02
CA LYS A 37 -5.43 20.37 6.92
C LYS A 37 -3.96 20.31 6.51
N PRO A 38 -3.01 20.76 7.34
CA PRO A 38 -1.67 20.91 6.86
C PRO A 38 -1.01 19.61 6.44
N GLY A 39 -1.34 18.48 7.07
CA GLY A 39 -0.79 17.17 6.73
C GLY A 39 -1.24 16.57 5.40
N LEU A 40 -2.13 17.23 4.64
CA LEU A 40 -2.64 16.71 3.37
C LEU A 40 -2.09 17.50 2.18
N GLU A 41 -1.96 16.80 1.04
CA GLU A 41 -1.54 17.34 -0.25
C GLU A 41 -2.76 17.90 -1.01
N TYR A 42 -2.82 19.21 -1.23
CA TYR A 42 -3.91 19.85 -1.96
C TYR A 42 -3.64 20.01 -3.46
N GLY A 43 -2.43 19.69 -3.94
CA GLY A 43 -2.18 19.66 -5.38
C GLY A 43 -0.75 19.34 -5.78
N VAL A 44 -0.59 19.06 -7.07
CA VAL A 44 0.68 18.75 -7.73
C VAL A 44 0.94 19.74 -8.86
N GLN A 45 2.14 20.31 -8.91
CA GLN A 45 2.61 21.10 -10.03
C GLN A 45 3.76 20.41 -10.75
N VAL A 46 3.75 20.47 -12.07
CA VAL A 46 4.86 20.02 -12.94
C VAL A 46 5.37 21.22 -13.70
N ASP A 47 6.67 21.52 -13.56
CA ASP A 47 7.35 22.64 -14.21
C ASP A 47 6.59 23.98 -14.05
N GLY A 48 6.09 24.20 -12.84
CA GLY A 48 5.35 25.41 -12.45
C GLY A 48 3.87 25.44 -12.86
N LYS A 49 3.36 24.43 -13.58
CA LYS A 49 1.95 24.32 -13.98
C LYS A 49 1.19 23.38 -13.05
N THR A 50 0.03 23.79 -12.55
CA THR A 50 -0.84 22.92 -11.74
C THR A 50 -1.42 21.81 -12.61
N CYS A 51 -1.22 20.56 -12.20
CA CYS A 51 -1.71 19.37 -12.89
C CYS A 51 -2.79 18.64 -12.09
N ILE A 52 -2.72 18.69 -10.75
CA ILE A 52 -3.70 18.04 -9.88
C ILE A 52 -4.10 19.00 -8.77
N GLU A 53 -5.39 19.02 -8.46
CA GLU A 53 -5.95 19.65 -7.26
C GLU A 53 -6.76 18.61 -6.47
N TYR A 54 -6.64 18.62 -5.14
CA TYR A 54 -7.41 17.76 -4.25
C TYR A 54 -8.31 18.57 -3.34
N ALA A 55 -9.50 18.03 -3.08
CA ALA A 55 -10.39 18.46 -2.01
C ALA A 55 -10.63 17.29 -1.05
N TYR A 56 -10.88 17.64 0.22
CA TYR A 56 -10.97 16.67 1.30
C TYR A 56 -12.16 16.96 2.19
N ASP A 57 -12.81 15.89 2.63
CA ASP A 57 -13.86 15.98 3.64
C ASP A 57 -13.31 16.32 5.03
N LEU A 58 -14.20 16.42 6.02
CA LEU A 58 -13.83 16.72 7.41
C LEU A 58 -12.89 15.68 8.03
N LEU A 59 -12.93 14.42 7.58
CA LEU A 59 -12.06 13.33 8.04
C LEU A 59 -10.72 13.29 7.30
N GLY A 60 -10.51 14.17 6.31
CA GLY A 60 -9.28 14.23 5.53
C GLY A 60 -9.20 13.19 4.42
N ARG A 61 -10.33 12.59 4.03
CA ARG A 61 -10.41 11.67 2.89
C ARG A 61 -10.69 12.46 1.62
N CYS A 62 -10.12 12.03 0.49
CA CYS A 62 -10.26 12.75 -0.79
C CYS A 62 -11.73 12.71 -1.23
N GLU A 63 -12.40 13.85 -1.34
CA GLU A 63 -13.77 13.92 -1.85
C GLU A 63 -13.79 14.28 -3.34
N LYS A 64 -12.76 14.96 -3.81
CA LYS A 64 -12.59 15.34 -5.21
C LYS A 64 -11.13 15.43 -5.60
N LYS A 65 -10.80 14.89 -6.78
CA LYS A 65 -9.54 15.12 -7.50
C LYS A 65 -9.87 15.80 -8.82
N THR A 66 -9.21 16.91 -9.11
CA THR A 66 -9.29 17.60 -10.40
C THR A 66 -7.99 17.41 -11.15
N GLN A 67 -8.02 16.67 -12.26
CA GLN A 67 -6.92 16.57 -13.20
C GLN A 67 -7.00 17.73 -14.20
N ILE A 68 -5.91 18.48 -14.37
CA ILE A 68 -5.80 19.60 -15.30
C ILE A 68 -4.81 19.20 -16.40
N TYR A 69 -5.27 19.24 -17.65
CA TYR A 69 -4.46 18.91 -18.81
C TYR A 69 -3.74 20.16 -19.37
N PRO A 70 -2.66 20.01 -20.16
CA PRO A 70 -1.96 21.12 -20.80
C PRO A 70 -2.87 22.03 -21.64
N SER A 71 -3.94 21.49 -22.23
CA SER A 71 -4.97 22.25 -22.96
C SER A 71 -5.81 23.18 -22.07
N GLY A 72 -5.71 23.05 -20.74
CA GLY A 72 -6.56 23.73 -19.77
C GLY A 72 -7.88 23.01 -19.48
N LYS A 73 -8.20 21.95 -20.24
CA LYS A 73 -9.36 21.08 -19.94
C LYS A 73 -9.17 20.44 -18.57
N LYS A 74 -10.27 20.35 -17.81
CA LYS A 74 -10.30 19.74 -16.49
C LYS A 74 -11.13 18.46 -16.52
N LYS A 75 -10.68 17.47 -15.77
CA LYS A 75 -11.45 16.25 -15.45
C LYS A 75 -11.61 16.19 -13.94
N GLU A 76 -12.86 16.20 -13.48
CA GLU A 76 -13.18 16.00 -12.07
C GLU A 76 -13.49 14.52 -11.81
N ILE A 77 -12.96 14.04 -10.69
CA ILE A 77 -13.18 12.70 -10.15
C ILE A 77 -13.66 12.89 -8.72
N THR A 78 -14.87 12.45 -8.41
CA THR A 78 -15.44 12.58 -7.06
C THR A 78 -15.54 11.23 -6.37
N TYR A 79 -15.48 11.24 -5.06
CA TYR A 79 -15.46 10.05 -4.23
C TYR A 79 -16.52 10.16 -3.13
N THR A 80 -17.24 9.07 -2.91
CA THR A 80 -18.06 8.88 -1.71
C THR A 80 -17.52 7.72 -0.89
N TYR A 81 -18.00 7.60 0.35
CA TYR A 81 -17.53 6.60 1.30
C TYR A 81 -18.70 5.79 1.86
N VAL A 82 -18.46 4.51 2.11
CA VAL A 82 -19.50 3.58 2.59
C VAL A 82 -20.06 4.08 3.94
N PRO A 83 -21.38 4.09 4.13
CA PRO A 83 -21.99 4.46 5.41
C PRO A 83 -21.49 3.59 6.57
N GLY A 84 -21.33 4.21 7.74
CA GLY A 84 -21.00 3.50 8.98
C GLY A 84 -22.23 2.89 9.64
N ALA A 85 -22.03 2.13 10.72
CA ALA A 85 -23.10 1.42 11.42
C ALA A 85 -24.14 2.36 12.07
N LYS A 86 -23.79 3.63 12.33
CA LYS A 86 -24.72 4.65 12.83
C LYS A 86 -25.09 5.60 11.72
N GLU A 87 -26.35 6.03 11.70
CA GLU A 87 -26.84 7.06 10.78
C GLU A 87 -25.96 8.32 10.85
N GLY A 88 -25.62 8.88 9.68
CA GLY A 88 -24.74 10.03 9.56
C GLY A 88 -23.24 9.76 9.74
N THR A 89 -22.83 8.50 9.97
CA THR A 89 -21.40 8.12 10.01
C THR A 89 -20.95 7.46 8.70
N THR A 90 -19.65 7.47 8.43
CA THR A 90 -19.04 6.85 7.22
C THR A 90 -17.77 6.10 7.59
N THR A 91 -17.40 5.10 6.79
CA THR A 91 -16.17 4.30 6.94
C THR A 91 -15.04 4.84 6.05
N ALA A 92 -13.83 4.29 6.14
CA ALA A 92 -12.75 4.66 5.21
C ALA A 92 -12.87 4.00 3.81
N LEU A 93 -13.80 3.05 3.63
CA LEU A 93 -13.98 2.33 2.38
C LEU A 93 -14.68 3.24 1.36
N VAL A 94 -14.13 3.30 0.15
CA VAL A 94 -14.73 4.06 -0.96
C VAL A 94 -16.05 3.40 -1.35
N GLY A 95 -17.13 4.17 -1.38
CA GLY A 95 -18.44 3.71 -1.82
C GLY A 95 -18.59 3.85 -3.33
N THR A 96 -18.44 5.07 -3.85
CA THR A 96 -18.52 5.35 -5.29
C THR A 96 -17.39 6.25 -5.76
N ILE A 97 -17.00 6.07 -7.02
CA ILE A 97 -16.13 6.96 -7.78
C ILE A 97 -16.91 7.43 -9.00
N THR A 98 -17.01 8.75 -9.20
CA THR A 98 -17.69 9.32 -10.36
C THR A 98 -16.73 10.13 -11.20
N GLU A 99 -16.65 9.79 -12.49
CA GLU A 99 -15.81 10.46 -13.48
C GLU A 99 -16.31 10.23 -14.90
N ASN A 100 -16.10 11.19 -15.81
CA ASN A 100 -16.42 11.06 -17.24
C ASN A 100 -17.87 10.57 -17.54
N GLY A 101 -18.85 11.03 -16.75
CA GLY A 101 -20.25 10.62 -16.92
C GLY A 101 -20.55 9.18 -16.49
N LYS A 102 -19.65 8.54 -15.74
CA LYS A 102 -19.82 7.19 -15.19
C LYS A 102 -19.68 7.20 -13.68
N GLU A 103 -20.40 6.29 -13.02
CA GLU A 103 -20.26 5.99 -11.60
C GLU A 103 -19.80 4.55 -11.45
N THR A 104 -18.73 4.34 -10.68
CA THR A 104 -18.25 3.02 -10.26
C THR A 104 -18.53 2.84 -8.78
N ALA A 105 -19.39 1.90 -8.43
CA ALA A 105 -19.74 1.56 -7.06
C ALA A 105 -18.97 0.33 -6.58
N TYR A 106 -18.64 0.31 -5.29
CA TYR A 106 -17.92 -0.75 -4.61
C TYR A 106 -18.72 -1.26 -3.42
N THR A 107 -18.83 -2.57 -3.28
CA THR A 107 -19.39 -3.22 -2.07
C THR A 107 -18.36 -4.14 -1.44
N TYR A 108 -18.54 -4.42 -0.15
CA TYR A 108 -17.53 -5.11 0.66
C TYR A 108 -18.17 -6.14 1.59
N ASP A 109 -17.41 -7.18 1.94
CA ASP A 109 -17.77 -8.09 3.00
C ASP A 109 -17.48 -7.50 4.39
N GLY A 110 -17.81 -8.22 5.45
CA GLY A 110 -17.58 -7.78 6.84
C GLY A 110 -16.10 -7.64 7.23
N ARG A 111 -15.16 -8.08 6.39
CA ARG A 111 -13.71 -7.95 6.58
C ARG A 111 -13.11 -6.85 5.70
N GLY A 112 -13.92 -6.21 4.86
CA GLY A 112 -13.49 -5.16 3.94
C GLY A 112 -12.94 -5.69 2.61
N ASN A 113 -13.11 -6.97 2.28
CA ASN A 113 -12.79 -7.45 0.93
C ASN A 113 -13.83 -6.93 -0.06
N ILE A 114 -13.42 -6.48 -1.25
CA ILE A 114 -14.31 -6.02 -2.30
C ILE A 114 -15.14 -7.21 -2.81
N LEU A 115 -16.46 -7.15 -2.68
CA LEU A 115 -17.39 -8.15 -3.22
C LEU A 115 -17.84 -7.80 -4.64
N GLU A 116 -18.03 -6.52 -4.91
CA GLU A 116 -18.58 -6.04 -6.17
C GLU A 116 -17.89 -4.75 -6.61
N ILE A 117 -17.63 -4.65 -7.91
CA ILE A 117 -17.27 -3.40 -8.61
C ILE A 117 -18.25 -3.25 -9.77
N CYS A 118 -19.10 -2.24 -9.72
CA CYS A 118 -20.14 -2.03 -10.74
C CYS A 118 -20.04 -0.63 -11.32
N THR A 119 -19.74 -0.53 -12.62
CA THR A 119 -19.65 0.74 -13.35
C THR A 119 -20.86 0.93 -14.25
N LYS A 120 -21.60 2.02 -14.03
CA LYS A 120 -22.74 2.43 -14.86
C LYS A 120 -22.53 3.80 -15.51
N GLU A 121 -23.10 3.98 -16.68
CA GLU A 121 -23.28 5.29 -17.31
C GLU A 121 -24.35 6.08 -16.55
N LEU A 122 -24.09 7.34 -16.23
CA LEU A 122 -24.99 8.17 -15.42
C LEU A 122 -26.23 8.63 -16.19
N ASP A 123 -26.12 8.82 -17.50
CA ASP A 123 -27.20 9.29 -18.37
C ASP A 123 -28.18 8.17 -18.75
N THR A 124 -27.68 6.96 -19.00
CA THR A 124 -28.51 5.82 -19.43
C THR A 124 -28.79 4.82 -18.31
N GLY A 125 -28.01 4.83 -17.22
CA GLY A 125 -28.03 3.78 -16.20
C GLY A 125 -27.46 2.44 -16.68
N LYS A 126 -26.92 2.37 -17.90
CA LYS A 126 -26.39 1.15 -18.49
C LYS A 126 -25.15 0.68 -17.72
N VAL A 127 -25.18 -0.57 -17.26
CA VAL A 127 -24.02 -1.22 -16.65
C VAL A 127 -23.01 -1.57 -17.76
N THR A 128 -21.79 -1.06 -17.61
CA THR A 128 -20.70 -1.20 -18.59
C THR A 128 -19.59 -2.13 -18.11
N ASP A 129 -19.48 -2.31 -16.80
CA ASP A 129 -18.60 -3.28 -16.16
C ASP A 129 -19.23 -3.71 -14.83
N HIS A 130 -19.14 -4.98 -14.48
CA HIS A 130 -19.69 -5.53 -13.24
C HIS A 130 -18.89 -6.76 -12.86
N MET A 131 -17.99 -6.59 -11.90
CA MET A 131 -17.11 -7.61 -11.38
C MET A 131 -17.59 -8.06 -10.01
N LEU A 132 -17.69 -9.37 -9.80
CA LEU A 132 -18.08 -10.00 -8.55
C LEU A 132 -16.96 -10.91 -8.06
N TYR A 133 -16.68 -10.87 -6.76
CA TYR A 133 -15.63 -11.67 -6.13
C TYR A 133 -16.18 -12.47 -4.95
N THR A 134 -15.65 -13.68 -4.78
CA THR A 134 -15.91 -14.51 -3.60
C THR A 134 -14.59 -14.99 -3.01
N TYR A 135 -14.56 -15.06 -1.68
CA TYR A 135 -13.36 -15.36 -0.92
C TYR A 135 -13.54 -16.60 -0.03
N THR A 136 -12.44 -17.25 0.32
CA THR A 136 -12.43 -18.20 1.44
C THR A 136 -12.55 -17.48 2.78
N GLY A 137 -12.76 -18.24 3.86
CA GLY A 137 -12.62 -17.73 5.24
C GLY A 137 -11.21 -17.26 5.60
N MET A 138 -10.25 -17.38 4.68
CA MET A 138 -8.86 -16.93 4.79
C MET A 138 -8.55 -15.76 3.83
N ASN A 139 -9.58 -15.15 3.26
CA ASN A 139 -9.51 -14.05 2.30
C ASN A 139 -8.85 -14.37 0.95
N GLN A 140 -8.63 -15.65 0.58
CA GLN A 140 -8.15 -16.00 -0.76
C GLN A 140 -9.30 -15.90 -1.77
N VAL A 141 -9.05 -15.35 -2.96
CA VAL A 141 -10.07 -15.25 -4.03
C VAL A 141 -10.36 -16.63 -4.60
N ILE A 142 -11.60 -17.11 -4.50
CA ILE A 142 -12.02 -18.41 -5.07
C ILE A 142 -12.89 -18.27 -6.30
N ARG A 143 -13.46 -17.09 -6.54
CA ARG A 143 -14.29 -16.81 -7.71
C ARG A 143 -14.16 -15.35 -8.10
N GLU A 144 -14.06 -15.13 -9.41
CA GLU A 144 -14.17 -13.83 -10.07
C GLU A 144 -15.16 -13.98 -11.22
N GLU A 145 -16.09 -13.05 -11.34
CA GLU A 145 -17.12 -13.06 -12.37
C GLU A 145 -17.27 -11.67 -13.02
N ASP A 146 -17.09 -11.61 -14.34
CA ASP A 146 -17.45 -10.46 -15.19
C ASP A 146 -18.89 -10.68 -15.67
N ALA A 147 -19.85 -10.19 -14.90
CA ALA A 147 -21.28 -10.41 -15.11
C ALA A 147 -21.78 -9.74 -16.41
N VAL A 148 -21.14 -8.65 -16.85
CA VAL A 148 -21.47 -7.99 -18.13
C VAL A 148 -21.10 -8.87 -19.32
N ARG A 149 -19.97 -9.59 -19.24
CA ARG A 149 -19.46 -10.41 -20.35
C ARG A 149 -19.77 -11.90 -20.18
N GLY A 150 -20.42 -12.29 -19.09
CA GLY A 150 -20.75 -13.66 -18.77
C GLY A 150 -19.52 -14.54 -18.69
N ARG A 151 -18.47 -14.09 -17.98
CA ARG A 151 -17.23 -14.87 -17.80
C ARG A 151 -16.96 -15.07 -16.33
N THR A 152 -16.67 -16.31 -15.95
CA THR A 152 -16.39 -16.69 -14.57
C THR A 152 -15.09 -17.48 -14.50
N PHE A 153 -14.28 -17.17 -13.50
CA PHE A 153 -13.06 -17.87 -13.15
C PHE A 153 -13.19 -18.39 -11.72
N THR A 154 -12.89 -19.66 -11.49
CA THR A 154 -12.87 -20.23 -10.14
C THR A 154 -11.51 -20.83 -9.82
N TYR A 155 -11.04 -20.57 -8.61
CA TYR A 155 -9.71 -20.92 -8.15
C TYR A 155 -9.77 -21.92 -7.01
N ALA A 156 -9.01 -23.01 -7.12
CA ALA A 156 -8.85 -24.00 -6.07
C ALA A 156 -7.42 -23.96 -5.53
N TYR A 157 -7.27 -24.08 -4.21
CA TYR A 157 -5.98 -24.02 -3.53
C TYR A 157 -5.74 -25.28 -2.70
N ASP A 158 -4.48 -25.63 -2.51
CA ASP A 158 -4.09 -26.54 -1.42
C ASP A 158 -4.01 -25.81 -0.06
N LEU A 159 -3.66 -26.55 0.99
CA LEU A 159 -3.49 -25.98 2.34
C LEU A 159 -2.29 -25.03 2.48
N GLY A 160 -1.36 -25.03 1.52
CA GLY A 160 -0.19 -24.14 1.48
C GLY A 160 -0.42 -22.88 0.65
N GLY A 161 -1.62 -22.65 0.14
CA GLY A 161 -1.92 -21.51 -0.76
C GLY A 161 -1.37 -21.72 -2.17
N ASN A 162 -1.12 -22.95 -2.59
CA ASN A 162 -0.78 -23.23 -3.98
C ASN A 162 -2.04 -23.37 -4.82
N LEU A 163 -2.17 -22.56 -5.88
CA LEU A 163 -3.21 -22.74 -6.91
C LEU A 163 -3.13 -24.14 -7.52
N LEU A 164 -4.19 -24.93 -7.43
CA LEU A 164 -4.30 -26.27 -8.01
C LEU A 164 -5.02 -26.26 -9.35
N GLU A 165 -6.06 -25.45 -9.47
CA GLU A 165 -6.89 -25.33 -10.66
C GLU A 165 -7.42 -23.90 -10.84
N ASN A 166 -7.52 -23.45 -12.09
CA ASN A 166 -8.32 -22.30 -12.50
C ASN A 166 -9.31 -22.73 -13.58
N LYS A 167 -10.61 -22.80 -13.26
CA LYS A 167 -11.65 -23.16 -14.22
C LYS A 167 -12.27 -21.91 -14.83
N LYS A 168 -12.43 -21.92 -16.14
CA LYS A 168 -12.91 -20.80 -16.95
C LYS A 168 -14.28 -21.17 -17.50
N TYR A 169 -15.31 -20.42 -17.16
CA TYR A 169 -16.68 -20.66 -17.61
C TYR A 169 -17.19 -19.47 -18.39
N TYR A 170 -17.94 -19.72 -19.47
CA TYR A 170 -18.70 -18.70 -20.18
C TYR A 170 -20.19 -18.97 -20.06
N LEU A 171 -20.96 -17.91 -19.89
CA LEU A 171 -22.41 -17.96 -19.87
C LEU A 171 -22.93 -18.16 -21.30
N VAL A 172 -23.60 -19.28 -21.54
CA VAL A 172 -24.29 -19.58 -22.80
C VAL A 172 -25.73 -19.89 -22.48
N ASN A 173 -26.65 -19.11 -23.06
CA ASN A 173 -28.10 -19.23 -22.82
C ASN A 173 -28.48 -19.24 -21.33
N GLY A 174 -27.76 -18.45 -20.51
CA GLY A 174 -28.01 -18.35 -19.07
C GLY A 174 -27.40 -19.47 -18.22
N VAL A 175 -26.60 -20.37 -18.81
CA VAL A 175 -25.93 -21.46 -18.10
C VAL A 175 -24.41 -21.32 -18.23
N GLU A 176 -23.68 -21.53 -17.13
CA GLU A 176 -22.22 -21.54 -17.14
C GLU A 176 -21.70 -22.83 -17.79
N GLU A 177 -21.01 -22.70 -18.93
CA GLU A 177 -20.33 -23.81 -19.61
C GLU A 177 -18.82 -23.72 -19.38
N LEU A 178 -18.19 -24.83 -18.98
CA LEU A 178 -16.74 -24.92 -18.83
C LEU A 178 -16.05 -24.78 -20.19
N ARG A 179 -15.11 -23.84 -20.30
CA ARG A 179 -14.32 -23.53 -21.51
C ARG A 179 -12.86 -23.91 -21.41
N GLY A 180 -12.35 -24.04 -20.20
CA GLY A 180 -10.97 -24.43 -19.98
C GLY A 180 -10.65 -24.60 -18.52
N THR A 181 -9.53 -25.26 -18.27
CA THR A 181 -8.99 -25.43 -16.93
C THR A 181 -7.49 -25.26 -17.03
N ASP A 182 -6.95 -24.28 -16.30
CA ASP A 182 -5.51 -24.27 -16.04
C ASP A 182 -5.22 -25.22 -14.88
N THR A 183 -4.18 -26.03 -15.03
CA THR A 183 -3.75 -27.06 -14.08
C THR A 183 -2.33 -26.82 -13.62
N TYR A 184 -2.08 -27.08 -12.35
CA TYR A 184 -0.83 -26.79 -11.67
C TYR A 184 -0.31 -28.06 -11.00
N THR A 185 0.97 -28.36 -11.16
CA THR A 185 1.60 -29.51 -10.50
C THR A 185 2.85 -29.07 -9.77
N TYR A 186 2.94 -29.41 -8.49
CA TYR A 186 4.01 -28.96 -7.60
C TYR A 186 5.00 -30.08 -7.28
N SER A 187 6.21 -29.67 -6.91
CA SER A 187 7.25 -30.59 -6.45
C SER A 187 6.84 -31.23 -5.12
N SER A 188 7.20 -32.51 -4.93
CA SER A 188 7.04 -33.18 -3.64
C SER A 188 8.09 -32.73 -2.61
N GLY A 189 9.24 -32.26 -3.07
CA GLY A 189 10.33 -31.77 -2.23
C GLY A 189 10.09 -30.34 -1.75
N TRP A 190 10.06 -29.40 -2.69
CA TRP A 190 9.73 -28.00 -2.41
C TRP A 190 8.29 -27.72 -2.81
N LYS A 191 7.37 -27.86 -1.84
CA LYS A 191 5.92 -27.93 -2.09
C LYS A 191 5.32 -26.73 -2.82
N ASP A 192 5.96 -25.57 -2.74
CA ASP A 192 5.48 -24.35 -3.40
C ASP A 192 6.05 -24.16 -4.81
N GLN A 193 7.00 -25.00 -5.21
CA GLN A 193 7.65 -24.94 -6.50
C GLN A 193 6.79 -25.61 -7.58
N LEU A 194 6.32 -24.81 -8.54
CA LEU A 194 5.47 -25.25 -9.64
C LEU A 194 6.31 -25.98 -10.71
N THR A 195 6.19 -27.30 -10.79
CA THR A 195 6.94 -28.15 -11.74
C THR A 195 6.25 -28.33 -13.10
N SER A 196 4.95 -28.05 -13.19
CA SER A 196 4.21 -28.08 -14.45
C SER A 196 3.02 -27.15 -14.42
N PHE A 197 2.80 -26.44 -15.52
CA PHE A 197 1.59 -25.65 -15.78
C PHE A 197 0.97 -26.07 -17.11
N ASN A 198 -0.28 -26.53 -17.11
CA ASN A 198 -0.96 -27.05 -18.30
C ASN A 198 -0.13 -28.10 -19.07
N GLY A 199 0.50 -29.01 -18.33
CA GLY A 199 1.35 -30.07 -18.87
C GLY A 199 2.72 -29.62 -19.37
N LYS A 200 3.04 -28.31 -19.32
CA LYS A 200 4.36 -27.79 -19.68
C LYS A 200 5.28 -27.83 -18.47
N ALA A 201 6.32 -28.64 -18.55
CA ALA A 201 7.31 -28.78 -17.49
C ALA A 201 8.06 -27.46 -17.23
N ILE A 202 8.38 -27.24 -15.95
CA ILE A 202 9.21 -26.15 -15.45
C ILE A 202 10.36 -26.79 -14.67
N THR A 203 11.59 -26.32 -14.90
CA THR A 203 12.78 -26.80 -14.20
C THR A 203 13.40 -25.66 -13.41
N TYR A 204 14.05 -25.97 -12.29
CA TYR A 204 14.63 -24.97 -11.39
C TYR A 204 16.09 -25.26 -11.09
N ASP A 205 16.82 -24.23 -10.69
CA ASP A 205 18.08 -24.39 -9.98
C ASP A 205 17.85 -24.74 -8.50
N ALA A 206 18.93 -24.98 -7.76
CA ALA A 206 18.87 -25.33 -6.34
C ALA A 206 18.36 -24.19 -5.43
N MET A 207 18.33 -22.95 -5.93
CA MET A 207 17.83 -21.77 -5.21
C MET A 207 16.36 -21.49 -5.50
N GLY A 208 15.71 -22.30 -6.33
CA GLY A 208 14.30 -22.13 -6.66
C GLY A 208 14.05 -21.08 -7.73
N ASN A 209 15.05 -20.77 -8.56
CA ASN A 209 14.85 -19.95 -9.75
C ASN A 209 14.59 -20.83 -10.98
N PRO A 210 13.59 -20.52 -11.82
CA PRO A 210 13.26 -21.35 -12.97
C PRO A 210 14.33 -21.21 -14.06
N LEU A 211 14.77 -22.33 -14.65
CA LEU A 211 15.71 -22.40 -15.77
C LEU A 211 14.99 -22.56 -17.12
N SER A 212 13.88 -23.30 -17.13
CA SER A 212 12.95 -23.44 -18.24
C SER A 212 11.55 -23.19 -17.71
N TYR A 213 10.83 -22.24 -18.29
CA TYR A 213 9.52 -21.83 -17.82
C TYR A 213 8.66 -21.36 -18.98
N MET A 214 7.57 -22.08 -19.28
CA MET A 214 6.57 -21.69 -20.28
C MET A 214 7.13 -21.30 -21.67
N GLY A 215 8.18 -21.99 -22.13
CA GLY A 215 8.86 -21.70 -23.40
C GLY A 215 9.91 -20.59 -23.31
N MET A 216 10.24 -20.16 -22.10
CA MET A 216 11.32 -19.22 -21.78
C MET A 216 12.49 -19.99 -21.20
N ASN A 217 13.71 -19.70 -21.67
CA ASN A 217 14.95 -20.19 -21.07
C ASN A 217 15.57 -19.06 -20.26
N LEU A 218 15.84 -19.30 -18.99
CA LEU A 218 16.28 -18.26 -18.05
C LEU A 218 17.62 -18.62 -17.43
N THR A 219 18.44 -17.61 -17.18
CA THR A 219 19.66 -17.74 -16.37
C THR A 219 19.66 -16.68 -15.29
N TRP A 220 20.26 -17.01 -14.16
CA TRP A 220 20.25 -16.18 -12.96
C TRP A 220 21.67 -15.88 -12.51
N GLU A 221 21.86 -14.75 -11.86
CA GLU A 221 23.11 -14.37 -11.23
C GLU A 221 22.87 -13.78 -9.84
N LYS A 222 23.94 -13.71 -9.05
CA LYS A 222 23.89 -13.19 -7.66
C LYS A 222 22.75 -13.81 -6.85
N GLY A 223 22.49 -15.10 -7.08
CA GLY A 223 21.48 -15.89 -6.40
C GLY A 223 20.06 -15.76 -6.96
N ARG A 224 19.53 -14.54 -7.13
CA ARG A 224 18.09 -14.31 -7.45
C ARG A 224 17.84 -13.25 -8.53
N GLN A 225 18.89 -12.70 -9.17
CA GLN A 225 18.72 -11.70 -10.23
C GLN A 225 18.62 -12.39 -11.59
N LEU A 226 17.57 -12.09 -12.35
CA LEU A 226 17.39 -12.65 -13.68
C LEU A 226 18.42 -12.05 -14.64
N LYS A 227 19.38 -12.84 -15.09
CA LYS A 227 20.45 -12.35 -15.97
C LYS A 227 20.02 -12.31 -17.43
N THR A 228 19.46 -13.42 -17.91
CA THR A 228 18.99 -13.55 -19.29
C THR A 228 17.68 -14.30 -19.36
N LEU A 229 16.82 -13.95 -20.32
CA LEU A 229 15.60 -14.66 -20.65
C LEU A 229 15.48 -14.75 -22.17
N LYS A 230 15.36 -15.96 -22.73
CA LYS A 230 15.13 -16.18 -24.16
C LYS A 230 13.73 -16.74 -24.40
N LYS A 231 12.89 -16.02 -25.14
CA LYS A 231 11.52 -16.41 -25.50
C LYS A 231 11.31 -16.24 -27.00
N SER A 232 10.83 -17.29 -27.68
CA SER A 232 10.54 -17.26 -29.12
C SER A 232 11.69 -16.72 -30.00
N GLY A 233 12.94 -17.02 -29.64
CA GLY A 233 14.13 -16.55 -30.36
C GLY A 233 14.70 -15.21 -29.86
N THR A 234 13.88 -14.35 -29.27
CA THR A 234 14.31 -13.05 -28.71
C THR A 234 15.02 -13.25 -27.37
N LEU A 235 16.23 -12.69 -27.26
CA LEU A 235 17.01 -12.67 -26.02
C LEU A 235 16.80 -11.33 -25.30
N SER A 236 16.40 -11.42 -24.04
CA SER A 236 16.39 -10.31 -23.09
C SER A 236 17.53 -10.49 -22.08
N GLN A 237 18.23 -9.41 -21.77
CA GLN A 237 19.31 -9.37 -20.77
C GLN A 237 19.06 -8.20 -19.82
N TYR A 238 19.40 -8.38 -18.55
CA TYR A 238 19.12 -7.38 -17.53
C TYR A 238 20.37 -7.06 -16.72
N VAL A 239 20.52 -5.78 -16.34
CA VAL A 239 21.61 -5.29 -15.50
C VAL A 239 21.02 -4.60 -14.29
N TYR A 240 21.58 -4.87 -13.13
CA TYR A 240 21.11 -4.40 -11.84
C TYR A 240 22.17 -3.55 -11.13
N ASP A 241 21.73 -2.59 -10.32
CA ASP A 241 22.60 -1.87 -9.39
C ASP A 241 22.96 -2.73 -8.17
N ASN A 242 23.70 -2.14 -7.22
CA ASN A 242 24.15 -2.82 -6.01
C ASN A 242 23.01 -3.15 -5.04
N ASP A 243 21.88 -2.46 -5.12
CA ASP A 243 20.67 -2.73 -4.33
C ASP A 243 19.76 -3.76 -5.02
N GLY A 244 20.18 -4.27 -6.18
CA GLY A 244 19.43 -5.26 -6.95
C GLY A 244 18.28 -4.69 -7.78
N ARG A 245 18.24 -3.37 -8.01
CA ARG A 245 17.26 -2.74 -8.89
C ARG A 245 17.77 -2.73 -10.32
N ARG A 246 16.90 -3.13 -11.25
CA ARG A 246 17.17 -3.12 -12.69
C ARG A 246 17.40 -1.71 -13.20
N ILE A 247 18.61 -1.47 -13.72
CA ILE A 247 19.05 -0.19 -14.29
C ILE A 247 19.23 -0.24 -15.82
N GLN A 248 19.22 -1.44 -16.41
CA GLN A 248 19.24 -1.62 -17.85
C GLN A 248 18.50 -2.90 -18.24
N LYS A 249 17.86 -2.88 -19.41
CA LYS A 249 17.50 -4.09 -20.14
C LYS A 249 17.97 -4.00 -21.59
N THR A 250 18.33 -5.13 -22.17
CA THR A 250 18.62 -5.27 -23.59
C THR A 250 17.68 -6.31 -24.17
N VAL A 251 16.89 -5.96 -25.19
CA VAL A 251 15.91 -6.85 -25.83
C VAL A 251 16.25 -6.95 -27.31
N GLY A 252 16.77 -8.10 -27.75
CA GLY A 252 17.44 -8.20 -29.04
C GLY A 252 18.58 -7.19 -29.11
N ASP A 253 18.51 -6.25 -30.05
CA ASP A 253 19.52 -5.21 -30.24
C ASP A 253 19.19 -3.89 -29.52
N LYS A 254 18.02 -3.80 -28.88
CA LYS A 254 17.55 -2.57 -28.23
C LYS A 254 18.01 -2.49 -26.78
N VAL A 255 18.84 -1.50 -26.46
CA VAL A 255 19.31 -1.23 -25.09
C VAL A 255 18.46 -0.13 -24.47
N ILE A 256 17.82 -0.40 -23.33
CA ILE A 256 17.01 0.55 -22.57
C ILE A 256 17.64 0.74 -21.19
N ARG A 257 17.96 1.99 -20.85
CA ARG A 257 18.49 2.40 -19.54
C ARG A 257 17.38 2.97 -18.67
N PHE A 258 17.38 2.62 -17.39
CA PHE A 258 16.45 3.12 -16.39
C PHE A 258 17.14 4.08 -15.44
N TYR A 259 16.47 5.19 -15.13
CA TYR A 259 16.91 6.18 -14.16
C TYR A 259 15.91 6.18 -13.01
N LEU A 260 16.42 6.03 -11.78
CA LEU A 260 15.61 5.74 -10.61
C LEU A 260 15.62 6.89 -9.59
N ASP A 261 14.49 7.12 -8.94
CA ASP A 261 14.37 7.82 -7.66
C ASP A 261 13.91 6.81 -6.60
N GLY A 262 14.83 6.39 -5.73
CA GLY A 262 14.57 5.30 -4.81
C GLY A 262 14.21 4.04 -5.59
N ASP A 263 12.95 3.64 -5.50
CA ASP A 263 12.40 2.46 -6.14
C ASP A 263 11.53 2.75 -7.38
N LYS A 264 11.36 4.03 -7.73
CA LYS A 264 10.54 4.48 -8.86
C LYS A 264 11.39 4.77 -10.08
N ILE A 265 10.92 4.36 -11.26
CA ILE A 265 11.55 4.68 -12.54
C ILE A 265 11.10 6.09 -12.93
N ILE A 266 11.99 7.08 -12.84
CA ILE A 266 11.68 8.46 -13.22
C ILE A 266 11.91 8.72 -14.70
N ALA A 267 12.78 7.94 -15.35
CA ALA A 267 12.92 7.96 -16.81
C ALA A 267 13.42 6.61 -17.34
N GLN A 268 13.04 6.29 -18.56
CA GLN A 268 13.67 5.25 -19.38
C GLN A 268 14.13 5.82 -20.71
N LYS A 269 15.25 5.32 -21.24
CA LYS A 269 15.81 5.79 -22.51
C LYS A 269 16.39 4.63 -23.31
N GLU A 270 15.94 4.49 -24.56
CA GLU A 270 16.56 3.60 -25.55
C GLU A 270 17.85 4.23 -26.09
N GLU A 271 18.93 3.45 -26.21
CA GLU A 271 20.21 3.93 -26.71
C GLU A 271 20.09 4.33 -28.20
N GLY A 272 20.33 5.60 -28.50
CA GLY A 272 20.09 6.17 -29.83
C GLY A 272 18.61 6.33 -30.21
N GLY A 273 17.69 6.04 -29.29
CA GLY A 273 16.25 6.01 -29.54
C GLY A 273 15.45 6.91 -28.61
N GLU A 274 14.24 6.45 -28.30
CA GLU A 274 13.22 7.24 -27.62
C GLU A 274 13.42 7.30 -26.11
N ARG A 275 12.84 8.33 -25.51
CA ARG A 275 12.86 8.57 -24.07
C ARG A 275 11.44 8.72 -23.54
N MET A 276 11.23 8.24 -22.33
CA MET A 276 10.00 8.46 -21.59
C MET A 276 10.32 8.82 -20.14
N ASP A 277 9.65 9.85 -19.65
CA ASP A 277 9.82 10.42 -18.31
C ASP A 277 8.53 10.20 -17.51
N PHE A 278 8.59 9.56 -16.34
CA PHE A 278 7.42 9.26 -15.53
C PHE A 278 7.29 10.23 -14.37
N LEU A 279 6.05 10.61 -14.07
CA LEU A 279 5.73 11.57 -13.03
C LEU A 279 4.81 10.95 -11.99
N TYR A 280 5.17 11.17 -10.72
CA TYR A 280 4.53 10.57 -9.56
C TYR A 280 4.01 11.65 -8.61
N ASP A 281 2.87 11.38 -7.98
CA ASP A 281 2.42 12.17 -6.84
C ASP A 281 3.31 11.91 -5.61
N GLU A 282 3.03 12.60 -4.50
CA GLU A 282 3.85 12.48 -3.29
C GLU A 282 3.85 11.06 -2.71
N LYS A 283 2.75 10.33 -2.93
CA LYS A 283 2.56 8.94 -2.49
C LYS A 283 3.25 7.93 -3.40
N GLY A 284 3.90 8.38 -4.47
CA GLY A 284 4.58 7.52 -5.43
C GLY A 284 3.63 6.84 -6.42
N THR A 285 2.43 7.36 -6.62
CA THR A 285 1.47 6.88 -7.63
C THR A 285 1.77 7.56 -8.97
N PRO A 286 1.96 6.80 -10.07
CA PRO A 286 2.17 7.40 -11.38
C PRO A 286 0.88 8.09 -11.84
N PHE A 287 0.97 9.37 -12.20
CA PHE A 287 -0.19 10.12 -12.71
C PHE A 287 -0.01 10.61 -14.15
N ALA A 288 1.23 10.74 -14.61
CA ALA A 288 1.54 11.20 -15.96
C ALA A 288 2.90 10.68 -16.45
N PHE A 289 3.13 10.79 -17.75
CA PHE A 289 4.44 10.61 -18.35
C PHE A 289 4.61 11.56 -19.54
N GLU A 290 5.85 11.93 -19.83
CA GLU A 290 6.22 12.61 -21.08
C GLU A 290 6.81 11.58 -22.05
N TYR A 291 6.35 11.61 -23.29
CA TYR A 291 6.91 10.83 -24.38
C TYR A 291 6.89 11.65 -25.67
N GLN A 292 8.02 11.70 -26.37
CA GLN A 292 8.22 12.51 -27.58
C GLN A 292 7.78 13.99 -27.42
N GLY A 293 8.07 14.60 -26.27
CA GLY A 293 7.73 16.00 -25.99
C GLY A 293 6.25 16.28 -25.71
N LYS A 294 5.43 15.23 -25.55
CA LYS A 294 4.00 15.32 -25.24
C LYS A 294 3.70 14.67 -23.89
N MET A 295 2.83 15.33 -23.13
CA MET A 295 2.34 14.83 -21.86
C MET A 295 1.14 13.90 -22.06
N TYR A 296 1.19 12.77 -21.36
CA TYR A 296 0.11 11.79 -21.26
C TYR A 296 -0.21 11.55 -19.78
N PHE A 297 -1.46 11.21 -19.50
CA PHE A 297 -2.00 11.12 -18.14
C PHE A 297 -2.65 9.77 -17.91
N TYR A 298 -2.32 9.13 -16.79
CA TYR A 298 -2.89 7.84 -16.44
C TYR A 298 -4.29 7.98 -15.85
N GLN A 299 -5.17 7.07 -16.25
CA GLN A 299 -6.41 6.78 -15.55
C GLN A 299 -6.23 5.48 -14.77
N THR A 300 -6.58 5.52 -13.48
CA THR A 300 -6.34 4.40 -12.56
C THR A 300 -7.63 3.91 -11.92
N SER A 301 -7.75 2.60 -11.73
CA SER A 301 -8.76 2.01 -10.83
C SER A 301 -8.50 2.39 -9.37
N LEU A 302 -9.45 2.10 -8.45
CA LEU A 302 -9.24 2.26 -7.01
C LEU A 302 -8.03 1.44 -6.52
N GLN A 303 -7.83 0.28 -7.13
CA GLN A 303 -6.73 -0.64 -6.93
C GLN A 303 -5.36 -0.11 -7.38
N GLY A 304 -5.34 0.95 -8.20
CA GLY A 304 -4.12 1.51 -8.78
C GLY A 304 -3.71 0.90 -10.13
N ASP A 305 -4.59 0.13 -10.77
CA ASP A 305 -4.34 -0.40 -12.12
C ASP A 305 -4.47 0.71 -13.15
N ILE A 306 -3.52 0.82 -14.07
CA ILE A 306 -3.64 1.74 -15.20
C ILE A 306 -4.64 1.15 -16.19
N ILE A 307 -5.85 1.70 -16.20
CA ILE A 307 -6.99 1.29 -17.05
C ILE A 307 -7.14 2.16 -18.32
N GLY A 308 -6.41 3.28 -18.38
CA GLY A 308 -6.40 4.11 -19.57
C GLY A 308 -5.28 5.14 -19.59
N ILE A 309 -5.04 5.70 -20.78
CA ILE A 309 -4.12 6.82 -21.00
C ILE A 309 -4.87 7.92 -21.73
N VAL A 310 -4.67 9.15 -21.28
CA VAL A 310 -5.28 10.37 -21.81
C VAL A 310 -4.19 11.27 -22.37
N ASP A 311 -4.42 11.88 -23.53
CA ASP A 311 -3.49 12.82 -24.15
C ASP A 311 -3.53 14.23 -23.51
N SER A 312 -2.72 15.16 -24.06
CA SER A 312 -2.64 16.55 -23.59
C SER A 312 -3.94 17.35 -23.78
N GLU A 313 -4.85 16.87 -24.63
CA GLU A 313 -6.15 17.49 -24.91
C GLU A 313 -7.26 16.95 -23.99
N GLY A 314 -6.94 15.96 -23.15
CA GLY A 314 -7.91 15.31 -22.28
C GLY A 314 -8.79 14.31 -23.02
N SER A 315 -8.28 13.70 -24.11
CA SER A 315 -8.93 12.62 -24.86
C SER A 315 -8.29 11.28 -24.51
N GLN A 316 -9.11 10.25 -24.25
CA GLN A 316 -8.62 8.92 -23.93
C GLN A 316 -8.12 8.22 -25.20
N VAL A 317 -6.84 7.85 -25.21
CA VAL A 317 -6.14 7.26 -26.37
C VAL A 317 -5.79 5.79 -26.16
N VAL A 318 -5.80 5.29 -24.93
CA VAL A 318 -5.57 3.88 -24.62
C VAL A 318 -6.57 3.40 -23.58
N VAL A 319 -7.01 2.14 -23.71
CA VAL A 319 -7.81 1.42 -22.72
C VAL A 319 -7.12 0.09 -22.42
N TYR A 320 -7.00 -0.23 -21.14
CA TYR A 320 -6.61 -1.57 -20.66
C TYR A 320 -7.72 -2.16 -19.80
N ARG A 321 -7.90 -3.48 -19.90
CA ARG A 321 -8.69 -4.26 -18.93
C ARG A 321 -7.89 -5.47 -18.50
N TYR A 322 -7.96 -5.80 -17.23
CA TYR A 322 -7.26 -6.93 -16.62
C TYR A 322 -8.26 -7.87 -15.96
N ASP A 323 -7.86 -9.14 -15.76
CA ASP A 323 -8.49 -9.96 -14.73
C ASP A 323 -7.97 -9.55 -13.33
N ALA A 324 -8.49 -10.15 -12.26
CA ALA A 324 -8.06 -9.85 -10.89
C ALA A 324 -6.55 -10.05 -10.67
N TRP A 325 -5.91 -10.90 -11.47
CA TRP A 325 -4.52 -11.30 -11.36
C TRP A 325 -3.59 -10.50 -12.29
N GLY A 326 -4.11 -9.53 -13.04
CA GLY A 326 -3.33 -8.64 -13.89
C GLY A 326 -3.07 -9.14 -15.31
N GLU A 327 -3.72 -10.23 -15.75
CA GLU A 327 -3.66 -10.69 -17.14
C GLU A 327 -4.41 -9.70 -18.03
N VAL A 328 -3.76 -9.18 -19.07
CA VAL A 328 -4.35 -8.18 -19.97
C VAL A 328 -5.43 -8.85 -20.84
N LEU A 329 -6.69 -8.58 -20.55
CA LEU A 329 -7.85 -9.10 -21.29
C LEU A 329 -8.17 -8.26 -22.53
N VAL A 330 -7.97 -6.95 -22.43
CA VAL A 330 -8.20 -5.98 -23.52
C VAL A 330 -7.09 -4.94 -23.51
N SER A 331 -6.60 -4.61 -24.70
CA SER A 331 -5.71 -3.47 -24.95
C SER A 331 -6.16 -2.82 -26.26
N SER A 332 -6.71 -1.60 -26.19
CA SER A 332 -7.06 -0.82 -27.38
C SER A 332 -6.23 0.45 -27.45
N ASP A 333 -6.02 0.92 -28.68
CA ASP A 333 -5.09 2.00 -28.98
C ASP A 333 -5.65 2.91 -30.08
N ALA A 334 -5.86 4.17 -29.74
CA ALA A 334 -6.26 5.24 -30.63
C ALA A 334 -5.18 6.33 -30.75
N SER A 335 -3.96 6.06 -30.27
CA SER A 335 -2.83 7.01 -30.34
C SER A 335 -2.26 7.17 -31.75
N GLY A 336 -2.46 6.17 -32.62
CA GLY A 336 -1.95 6.14 -33.99
C GLY A 336 -0.51 5.63 -34.14
N PHE A 337 0.19 5.33 -33.03
CA PHE A 337 1.59 4.88 -33.06
C PHE A 337 1.87 3.70 -32.10
N GLY A 338 0.83 3.10 -31.52
CA GLY A 338 0.98 1.90 -30.67
C GLY A 338 1.39 2.20 -29.23
N LEU A 339 1.00 3.35 -28.67
CA LEU A 339 1.28 3.75 -27.29
C LEU A 339 0.93 2.68 -26.25
N SER A 340 -0.10 1.88 -26.49
CA SER A 340 -0.51 0.77 -25.63
C SER A 340 0.60 -0.28 -25.43
N GLN A 341 1.45 -0.49 -26.45
CA GLN A 341 2.57 -1.43 -26.38
C GLN A 341 3.86 -0.77 -25.87
N ILE A 342 3.95 0.56 -25.99
CA ILE A 342 5.11 1.37 -25.57
C ILE A 342 5.05 1.64 -24.07
N ASN A 343 3.86 1.93 -23.53
CA ASN A 343 3.67 2.20 -22.12
C ASN A 343 3.91 0.93 -21.26
N PRO A 344 4.91 0.94 -20.37
CA PRO A 344 5.24 -0.22 -19.55
C PRO A 344 4.47 -0.24 -18.23
N LEU A 345 4.04 0.90 -17.68
CA LEU A 345 3.31 0.91 -16.41
C LEU A 345 1.87 0.45 -16.65
N ARG A 346 1.45 -0.66 -16.04
CA ARG A 346 0.15 -1.29 -16.30
C ARG A 346 -0.58 -1.68 -15.00
N TYR A 347 -0.90 -2.96 -14.81
CA TYR A 347 -1.54 -3.49 -13.60
C TYR A 347 -0.80 -3.04 -12.34
N ARG A 348 -1.52 -2.50 -11.36
CA ARG A 348 -1.00 -1.88 -10.12
C ARG A 348 0.11 -0.83 -10.31
N GLY A 349 0.31 -0.31 -11.52
CA GLY A 349 1.43 0.56 -11.88
C GLY A 349 2.77 -0.17 -12.02
N TYR A 350 2.79 -1.51 -12.06
CA TYR A 350 4.00 -2.29 -12.26
C TYR A 350 4.55 -2.14 -13.68
N TYR A 351 5.86 -2.35 -13.82
CA TYR A 351 6.53 -2.33 -15.11
C TYR A 351 6.32 -3.65 -15.85
N TYR A 352 5.57 -3.62 -16.95
CA TYR A 352 5.30 -4.77 -17.81
C TYR A 352 6.37 -4.89 -18.91
N ASP A 353 7.09 -6.01 -18.92
CA ASP A 353 8.01 -6.36 -20.00
C ASP A 353 7.22 -6.98 -21.16
N GLN A 354 6.85 -6.15 -22.13
CA GLN A 354 6.05 -6.52 -23.30
C GLN A 354 6.59 -7.75 -24.03
N GLU A 355 7.91 -7.91 -24.10
CA GLU A 355 8.58 -9.01 -24.78
C GLU A 355 8.44 -10.36 -24.07
N THR A 356 8.23 -10.35 -22.75
CA THR A 356 8.13 -11.57 -21.93
C THR A 356 6.69 -11.85 -21.48
N GLY A 357 5.88 -10.80 -21.32
CA GLY A 357 4.55 -10.87 -20.73
C GLY A 357 4.56 -10.89 -19.19
N LEU A 358 5.69 -10.54 -18.57
CA LEU A 358 5.88 -10.55 -17.13
C LEU A 358 5.88 -9.13 -16.57
N TYR A 359 5.47 -9.00 -15.32
CA TYR A 359 5.65 -7.77 -14.54
C TYR A 359 6.96 -7.85 -13.76
N TYR A 360 7.76 -6.79 -13.84
CA TYR A 360 8.94 -6.59 -13.01
C TYR A 360 8.56 -5.80 -11.75
N LEU A 361 8.65 -6.45 -10.59
CA LEU A 361 8.33 -5.89 -9.28
C LEU A 361 9.64 -5.75 -8.49
N GLN A 362 10.63 -5.06 -9.05
CA GLN A 362 11.92 -4.76 -8.43
C GLN A 362 12.80 -5.99 -8.09
N THR A 363 12.45 -6.77 -7.08
CA THR A 363 13.25 -7.91 -6.65
C THR A 363 12.84 -9.22 -7.34
N ARG A 364 11.61 -9.29 -7.87
CA ARG A 364 11.06 -10.49 -8.53
C ARG A 364 10.30 -10.15 -9.82
N TYR A 365 10.06 -11.20 -10.60
CA TYR A 365 9.18 -11.16 -11.77
C TYR A 365 7.89 -11.91 -11.46
N TYR A 366 6.76 -11.28 -11.77
CA TYR A 366 5.42 -11.84 -11.59
C TYR A 366 4.83 -12.23 -12.94
N ASP A 367 4.31 -13.45 -13.02
CA ASP A 367 3.58 -13.94 -14.19
C ASP A 367 2.06 -13.85 -13.93
N PRO A 368 1.34 -12.92 -14.57
CA PRO A 368 -0.10 -12.80 -14.36
C PRO A 368 -0.89 -13.98 -14.93
N LYS A 369 -0.35 -14.67 -15.96
CA LYS A 369 -1.01 -15.81 -16.59
C LYS A 369 -0.95 -17.05 -15.71
N VAL A 370 0.16 -17.25 -15.02
CA VAL A 370 0.35 -18.34 -14.06
C VAL A 370 -0.05 -17.93 -12.64
N ARG A 371 -0.27 -16.63 -12.40
CA ARG A 371 -0.76 -16.05 -11.14
C ARG A 371 0.21 -16.19 -9.97
N ARG A 372 1.51 -16.22 -10.28
CA ARG A 372 2.59 -16.47 -9.30
C ARG A 372 3.88 -15.73 -9.65
N PHE A 373 4.72 -15.54 -8.65
CA PHE A 373 6.11 -15.12 -8.88
C PHE A 373 6.91 -16.23 -9.55
N LEU A 374 7.87 -15.84 -10.39
CA LEU A 374 8.75 -16.78 -11.09
C LEU A 374 9.71 -17.47 -10.12
N ASN A 375 10.37 -16.69 -9.27
CA ASN A 375 11.39 -17.14 -8.33
C ASN A 375 10.94 -16.97 -6.88
N ALA A 376 11.48 -17.82 -6.01
CA ALA A 376 11.18 -17.82 -4.58
C ALA A 376 11.49 -16.46 -3.94
N ASP A 377 10.70 -16.06 -2.94
CA ASP A 377 11.01 -14.97 -2.03
C ASP A 377 12.27 -15.26 -1.18
N ASP A 378 12.77 -14.24 -0.49
CA ASP A 378 13.87 -14.40 0.45
C ASP A 378 13.44 -15.28 1.64
N ALA A 379 14.26 -16.25 2.04
CA ALA A 379 13.91 -17.14 3.16
C ALA A 379 13.69 -16.39 4.49
N SER A 380 14.15 -15.13 4.62
CA SER A 380 13.85 -14.28 5.78
C SER A 380 12.36 -14.00 5.97
N VAL A 381 11.53 -14.10 4.92
CA VAL A 381 10.07 -13.91 5.02
C VAL A 381 9.40 -15.01 5.84
N LEU A 382 10.00 -16.20 5.95
CA LEU A 382 9.51 -17.35 6.74
C LEU A 382 9.49 -17.08 8.27
N THR A 383 9.90 -15.89 8.71
CA THR A 383 10.09 -15.54 10.12
C THR A 383 9.37 -14.27 10.56
N LYS A 384 8.56 -13.63 9.68
CA LYS A 384 8.02 -12.29 9.92
C LYS A 384 6.69 -12.27 10.71
N ASP A 385 5.74 -13.19 10.52
CA ASP A 385 4.42 -13.22 11.18
C ASP A 385 3.67 -14.58 11.03
N PRO A 386 3.78 -15.51 12.00
CA PRO A 386 3.27 -16.88 11.89
C PRO A 386 1.74 -17.03 11.72
N GLU A 387 0.96 -15.94 11.74
CA GLU A 387 -0.49 -15.95 11.51
C GLU A 387 -0.89 -15.85 10.02
N GLN A 388 0.05 -15.61 9.11
CA GLN A 388 -0.19 -15.51 7.67
C GLN A 388 0.05 -16.85 6.95
N LEU A 389 -0.87 -17.25 6.07
CA LEU A 389 -0.95 -18.62 5.50
C LEU A 389 0.18 -18.94 4.52
N THR A 390 0.62 -17.93 3.78
CA THR A 390 1.61 -17.97 2.70
C THR A 390 2.99 -17.50 3.16
N GLU A 391 3.19 -17.23 4.45
CA GLU A 391 4.54 -17.02 4.99
C GLU A 391 5.47 -18.21 4.78
N LYS A 392 4.95 -19.33 4.28
CA LYS A 392 5.71 -20.48 3.77
C LYS A 392 5.80 -20.53 2.25
N ASN A 393 4.82 -19.98 1.55
CA ASN A 393 4.71 -20.05 0.10
C ASN A 393 5.47 -18.91 -0.57
N LEU A 394 6.72 -19.21 -0.91
CA LEU A 394 7.68 -18.25 -1.44
C LEU A 394 7.35 -17.76 -2.87
N TYR A 395 6.30 -18.26 -3.51
CA TYR A 395 5.91 -17.91 -4.89
C TYR A 395 4.51 -17.28 -5.00
N ALA A 396 3.77 -17.18 -3.90
CA ALA A 396 2.42 -16.61 -3.89
C ALA A 396 2.46 -15.10 -4.19
N TYR A 397 1.49 -14.62 -4.96
CA TYR A 397 1.30 -13.20 -5.21
C TYR A 397 0.14 -12.70 -4.37
N CYS A 398 0.38 -11.65 -3.57
CA CYS A 398 -0.66 -10.98 -2.79
C CYS A 398 -1.51 -11.93 -1.93
N ASP A 399 -0.93 -12.96 -1.32
CA ASP A 399 -1.65 -13.95 -0.49
C ASP A 399 -2.92 -14.52 -1.12
N ASP A 400 -2.87 -14.72 -2.44
CA ASP A 400 -4.00 -15.15 -3.27
C ASP A 400 -5.23 -14.22 -3.20
N ASN A 401 -5.04 -12.98 -2.77
CA ASN A 401 -6.02 -11.91 -2.79
C ASN A 401 -5.47 -10.68 -3.55
N PRO A 402 -5.28 -10.82 -4.87
CA PRO A 402 -4.80 -9.75 -5.72
C PRO A 402 -5.86 -8.66 -5.95
N VAL A 403 -7.09 -8.82 -5.45
CA VAL A 403 -8.13 -7.78 -5.50
C VAL A 403 -7.85 -6.73 -4.43
N MET A 404 -7.53 -7.18 -3.20
CA MET A 404 -7.31 -6.31 -2.05
C MET A 404 -5.86 -5.85 -1.89
N TYR A 405 -4.89 -6.67 -2.29
CA TYR A 405 -3.48 -6.39 -2.04
C TYR A 405 -2.69 -6.08 -3.30
N ARG A 406 -1.54 -5.43 -3.08
CA ARG A 406 -0.50 -5.11 -4.08
C ARG A 406 0.86 -5.40 -3.46
N ASP A 407 1.83 -5.79 -4.27
CA ASP A 407 3.24 -5.95 -3.89
C ASP A 407 4.09 -4.96 -4.69
N ASP A 408 4.52 -3.88 -4.03
CA ASP A 408 5.26 -2.80 -4.68
C ASP A 408 6.73 -3.12 -4.95
N THR A 409 7.27 -4.12 -4.25
CA THR A 409 8.71 -4.37 -4.17
C THR A 409 9.10 -5.77 -4.60
N GLY A 410 8.11 -6.59 -4.93
CA GLY A 410 8.30 -8.02 -5.18
C GLY A 410 8.82 -8.72 -3.93
N MET A 411 8.61 -8.19 -2.74
CA MET A 411 8.97 -8.83 -1.49
C MET A 411 7.70 -9.06 -0.69
N PHE A 412 7.72 -10.08 0.16
CA PHE A 412 6.75 -10.20 1.23
C PHE A 412 6.88 -9.02 2.21
N ASP A 413 6.25 -7.92 1.85
CA ASP A 413 5.93 -6.75 2.65
C ASP A 413 4.49 -6.41 2.25
N ILE A 414 3.53 -6.85 3.06
CA ILE A 414 2.12 -6.49 2.85
C ILE A 414 1.99 -4.99 3.14
N VAL A 415 2.16 -4.15 2.12
CA VAL A 415 1.81 -2.73 2.16
C VAL A 415 0.30 -2.63 1.98
N SER A 416 -0.42 -2.92 3.06
CA SER A 416 -1.87 -2.87 3.06
C SER A 416 -2.34 -1.52 3.60
N GLY A 417 -2.42 -0.55 2.67
CA GLY A 417 -3.00 0.77 2.91
C GLY A 417 -4.46 0.73 3.39
N ILE A 418 -5.13 -0.42 3.25
CA ILE A 418 -6.51 -0.67 3.75
C ILE A 418 -6.50 -1.48 5.06
N PHE A 419 -5.58 -2.44 5.26
CA PHE A 419 -5.50 -3.18 6.54
C PHE A 419 -5.15 -2.28 7.70
N GLY A 420 -4.21 -1.34 7.52
CA GLY A 420 -3.73 -0.55 8.65
C GLY A 420 -4.90 0.10 9.40
N ALA A 421 -5.89 0.65 8.67
CA ALA A 421 -7.10 1.22 9.25
C ALA A 421 -8.00 0.17 9.92
N VAL A 422 -8.23 -0.97 9.27
CA VAL A 422 -9.17 -2.00 9.74
C VAL A 422 -8.63 -2.79 10.94
N THR A 423 -7.36 -3.20 10.91
CA THR A 423 -6.73 -3.93 12.02
C THR A 423 -6.60 -3.04 13.25
N ASN A 424 -6.18 -1.78 13.10
CA ASN A 424 -6.02 -0.89 14.23
C ASN A 424 -7.37 -0.51 14.89
N VAL A 425 -8.46 -0.43 14.10
CA VAL A 425 -9.84 -0.33 14.60
C VAL A 425 -10.25 -1.56 15.40
N ALA A 426 -10.03 -2.76 14.86
CA ALA A 426 -10.37 -4.02 15.52
C ALA A 426 -9.58 -4.20 16.83
N THR A 427 -8.26 -3.98 16.80
CA THR A 427 -7.40 -4.09 17.98
C THR A 427 -7.75 -3.07 19.06
N THR A 428 -8.10 -1.84 18.68
CA THR A 428 -8.54 -0.80 19.64
C THR A 428 -9.87 -1.18 20.31
N TYR A 429 -10.80 -1.75 19.54
CA TYR A 429 -12.06 -2.26 20.08
C TYR A 429 -11.84 -3.42 21.06
N PHE A 430 -10.99 -4.40 20.71
CA PHE A 430 -10.68 -5.54 21.58
C PHE A 430 -9.90 -5.13 22.84
N ALA A 431 -8.92 -4.23 22.72
CA ALA A 431 -8.17 -3.71 23.86
C ALA A 431 -9.10 -2.99 24.85
N ALA A 432 -10.00 -2.13 24.36
CA ALA A 432 -10.98 -1.45 25.19
C ALA A 432 -11.91 -2.43 25.93
N LYS A 433 -12.36 -3.50 25.26
CA LYS A 433 -13.15 -4.58 25.88
C LYS A 433 -12.39 -5.33 26.97
N VAL A 434 -11.11 -5.63 26.76
CA VAL A 434 -10.27 -6.36 27.73
C VAL A 434 -9.89 -5.47 28.93
N THR A 435 -9.69 -4.16 28.71
CA THR A 435 -9.37 -3.21 29.79
C THR A 435 -10.59 -2.62 30.49
N GLY A 436 -11.80 -3.03 30.11
CA GLY A 436 -13.05 -2.54 30.69
C GLY A 436 -13.37 -1.07 30.38
N GLN A 437 -12.83 -0.53 29.28
CA GLN A 437 -13.09 0.85 28.83
C GLN A 437 -14.24 0.89 27.83
N GLU A 438 -15.05 1.95 27.88
CA GLU A 438 -16.01 2.25 26.82
C GLU A 438 -15.26 2.75 25.58
N CYS A 439 -15.47 2.08 24.45
CA CYS A 439 -14.87 2.46 23.17
C CYS A 439 -15.91 3.21 22.33
N GLY A 440 -15.70 4.52 22.14
CA GLY A 440 -16.59 5.36 21.36
C GLY A 440 -16.29 5.30 19.86
N VAL A 441 -17.24 5.75 19.05
CA VAL A 441 -17.07 5.87 17.58
C VAL A 441 -15.88 6.78 17.22
N TRP A 442 -15.60 7.77 18.06
CA TRP A 442 -14.44 8.66 17.90
C TRP A 442 -13.10 7.97 18.14
N ASP A 443 -13.01 7.03 19.09
CA ASP A 443 -11.78 6.28 19.35
C ASP A 443 -11.47 5.29 18.22
N LEU A 444 -12.51 4.71 17.62
CA LEU A 444 -12.38 3.86 16.43
C LEU A 444 -11.99 4.67 15.19
N ALA A 445 -12.55 5.87 15.00
CA ALA A 445 -12.18 6.75 13.89
C ALA A 445 -10.72 7.21 13.97
N VAL A 446 -10.25 7.51 15.18
CA VAL A 446 -8.86 7.86 15.47
C VAL A 446 -7.91 6.67 15.26
N ALA A 447 -8.32 5.46 15.64
CA ALA A 447 -7.59 4.23 15.39
C ALA A 447 -7.50 3.88 13.89
N ALA A 448 -8.58 4.08 13.14
CA ALA A 448 -8.61 3.91 11.69
C ALA A 448 -7.64 4.86 10.98
N PHE A 449 -7.62 6.13 11.40
CA PHE A 449 -6.74 7.14 10.83
C PHE A 449 -5.26 6.85 11.13
N ALA A 450 -4.94 6.48 12.38
CA ALA A 450 -3.59 6.06 12.76
C ALA A 450 -3.14 4.81 11.98
N GLY A 451 -4.09 3.92 11.72
CA GLY A 451 -3.93 2.74 10.87
C GLY A 451 -3.62 3.05 9.40
N LEU A 452 -4.36 3.99 8.81
CA LEU A 452 -4.15 4.49 7.45
C LEU A 452 -2.73 5.07 7.27
N VAL A 453 -2.25 5.85 8.25
CA VAL A 453 -0.91 6.44 8.24
C VAL A 453 0.18 5.37 8.32
N SER A 454 -0.02 4.31 9.11
CA SER A 454 0.91 3.17 9.17
C SER A 454 0.92 2.31 7.90
N GLY A 455 -0.19 2.26 7.15
CA GLY A 455 -0.30 1.48 5.91
C GLY A 455 0.33 2.15 4.68
N MET A 456 0.79 3.41 4.78
CA MET A 456 1.26 4.20 3.63
C MET A 456 2.79 4.45 3.57
N THR A 457 3.63 3.98 4.52
CA THR A 457 5.10 4.23 4.47
C THR A 457 5.97 3.14 5.11
N LYS A 458 7.24 2.99 4.67
CA LYS A 458 8.26 2.08 5.25
C LYS A 458 8.84 2.65 6.58
N SER A 459 8.65 1.91 7.67
CA SER A 459 9.32 1.87 9.01
C SER A 459 10.03 3.11 9.62
N SER A 460 9.61 3.55 10.83
CA SER A 460 10.51 4.05 11.91
C SER A 460 9.80 4.21 13.29
N LEU A 461 10.57 4.21 14.40
CA LEU A 461 10.14 4.55 15.78
C LEU A 461 9.36 5.88 15.88
N TYR A 462 9.63 6.80 14.96
CA TYR A 462 8.96 8.09 14.87
C TYR A 462 7.48 7.93 14.51
N ILE A 463 7.12 6.93 13.70
CA ILE A 463 5.74 6.63 13.32
C ILE A 463 4.96 6.11 14.53
N THR A 464 5.53 5.20 15.32
CA THR A 464 4.89 4.73 16.57
C THR A 464 4.62 5.89 17.51
N LEU A 465 5.57 6.82 17.64
CA LEU A 465 5.42 8.00 18.51
C LEU A 465 4.41 9.01 17.97
N VAL A 466 4.39 9.26 16.65
CA VAL A 466 3.43 10.18 16.01
C VAL A 466 2.02 9.59 16.03
N SER A 467 1.84 8.32 15.68
CA SER A 467 0.53 7.65 15.72
C SER A 467 0.00 7.57 17.16
N ALA A 468 0.84 7.21 18.12
CA ALA A 468 0.47 7.23 19.54
C ALA A 468 0.10 8.64 20.03
N PHE A 469 0.86 9.65 19.61
CA PHE A 469 0.60 11.05 20.00
C PHE A 469 -0.71 11.57 19.39
N ILE A 470 -0.94 11.34 18.09
CA ILE A 470 -2.18 11.74 17.40
C ILE A 470 -3.37 11.02 18.02
N SER A 471 -3.25 9.71 18.28
CA SER A 471 -4.34 8.95 18.88
C SER A 471 -4.67 9.39 20.30
N GLY A 472 -3.65 9.67 21.12
CA GLY A 472 -3.88 10.16 22.48
C GLY A 472 -4.47 11.56 22.53
N VAL A 473 -3.93 12.50 21.74
CA VAL A 473 -4.45 13.88 21.68
C VAL A 473 -5.86 13.89 21.11
N GLY A 474 -6.13 13.09 20.07
CA GLY A 474 -7.46 12.95 19.47
C GLY A 474 -8.50 12.44 20.47
N THR A 475 -8.19 11.36 21.22
CA THR A 475 -9.10 10.83 22.25
C THR A 475 -9.30 11.81 23.41
N THR A 476 -8.27 12.56 23.84
CA THR A 476 -8.43 13.58 24.89
C THR A 476 -9.34 14.72 24.44
N ILE A 477 -9.13 15.27 23.24
CA ILE A 477 -9.96 16.35 22.69
C ILE A 477 -11.41 15.86 22.49
N GLY A 478 -11.58 14.65 21.94
CA GLY A 478 -12.90 14.04 21.75
C GLY A 478 -13.63 13.78 23.06
N SER A 479 -12.94 13.30 24.09
CA SER A 479 -13.53 13.05 25.42
C SER A 479 -13.96 14.36 26.11
N LEU A 480 -13.16 15.42 25.99
CA LEU A 480 -13.51 16.76 26.49
C LEU A 480 -14.71 17.34 25.73
N ALA A 481 -14.74 17.22 24.41
CA ALA A 481 -15.86 17.65 23.58
C ALA A 481 -17.15 16.85 23.88
N GLY A 482 -17.00 15.59 24.31
CA GLY A 482 -18.07 14.71 24.77
C GLY A 482 -18.49 14.91 26.25
N GLY A 483 -17.96 15.93 26.94
CA GLY A 483 -18.36 16.29 28.30
C GLY A 483 -17.66 15.53 29.43
N SER A 484 -16.61 14.75 29.15
CA SER A 484 -15.78 14.13 30.19
C SER A 484 -15.01 15.20 30.98
N ASP A 485 -14.74 14.95 32.26
CA ASP A 485 -13.85 15.82 33.02
C ASP A 485 -12.40 15.72 32.52
N ILE A 486 -11.59 16.74 32.81
CA ILE A 486 -10.23 16.86 32.27
C ILE A 486 -9.29 15.74 32.75
N LYS A 487 -9.47 15.19 33.95
CA LYS A 487 -8.63 14.10 34.47
C LYS A 487 -9.00 12.79 33.78
N GLU A 488 -10.28 12.56 33.57
CA GLU A 488 -10.78 11.40 32.85
C GLU A 488 -10.38 11.43 31.37
N ALA A 489 -10.50 12.58 30.70
CA ALA A 489 -10.12 12.75 29.30
C ALA A 489 -8.61 12.62 29.05
N LEU A 490 -7.78 13.12 29.98
CA LEU A 490 -6.32 12.96 29.91
C LEU A 490 -5.90 11.51 30.18
N TRP A 491 -6.59 10.81 31.10
CA TRP A 491 -6.36 9.40 31.35
C TRP A 491 -6.73 8.53 30.13
N LYS A 492 -7.91 8.76 29.54
CA LYS A 492 -8.35 8.05 28.32
C LYS A 492 -7.37 8.26 27.17
N GLY A 493 -6.99 9.51 26.86
CA GLY A 493 -6.02 9.78 25.80
C GLY A 493 -4.63 9.23 26.07
N GLY A 494 -4.16 9.26 27.33
CA GLY A 494 -2.88 8.66 27.71
C GLY A 494 -2.85 7.14 27.53
N MET A 495 -3.93 6.47 27.89
CA MET A 495 -4.08 5.02 27.68
C MET A 495 -4.21 4.67 26.20
N THR A 496 -4.96 5.45 25.42
CA THR A 496 -5.05 5.25 23.96
C THR A 496 -3.70 5.39 23.29
N ALA A 497 -2.93 6.44 23.60
CA ALA A 497 -1.57 6.61 23.06
C ALA A 497 -0.67 5.40 23.38
N LEU A 498 -0.73 4.91 24.62
CA LEU A 498 0.04 3.75 25.07
C LEU A 498 -0.35 2.48 24.30
N CYS A 499 -1.65 2.21 24.20
CA CYS A 499 -2.19 1.07 23.48
C CYS A 499 -1.82 1.12 21.99
N THR A 500 -1.98 2.28 21.34
CA THR A 500 -1.57 2.48 19.94
C THR A 500 -0.07 2.24 19.77
N ALA A 501 0.77 2.73 20.68
CA ALA A 501 2.21 2.53 20.60
C ALA A 501 2.60 1.05 20.72
N VAL A 502 1.99 0.32 21.66
CA VAL A 502 2.23 -1.11 21.88
C VAL A 502 1.73 -1.94 20.70
N SER A 503 0.54 -1.62 20.17
CA SER A 503 -0.06 -2.31 19.02
C SER A 503 0.76 -2.11 17.75
N VAL A 504 1.17 -0.88 17.44
CA VAL A 504 2.01 -0.59 16.25
C VAL A 504 3.36 -1.30 16.35
N ASN A 505 3.96 -1.35 17.54
CA ASN A 505 5.23 -2.04 17.78
C ASN A 505 5.09 -3.58 17.67
N ALA A 506 3.96 -4.13 18.09
CA ALA A 506 3.64 -5.56 17.98
C ALA A 506 3.35 -5.98 16.53
N ILE A 507 2.56 -5.17 15.80
CA ILE A 507 2.18 -5.42 14.39
C ILE A 507 3.38 -5.26 13.45
N ALA A 508 4.29 -4.32 13.72
CA ALA A 508 5.44 -4.08 12.85
C ALA A 508 6.65 -5.03 13.10
N GLY A 509 6.53 -5.98 14.04
CA GLY A 509 7.60 -6.94 14.36
C GLY A 509 8.86 -6.32 15.00
N TRP A 510 8.77 -5.11 15.55
CA TRP A 510 9.94 -4.36 16.04
C TRP A 510 10.34 -4.80 17.45
N LYS A 511 11.62 -5.15 17.65
CA LYS A 511 12.18 -5.56 18.96
C LYS A 511 12.49 -4.36 19.88
N ILE A 512 11.64 -3.34 19.91
CA ILE A 512 11.81 -2.22 20.83
C ILE A 512 11.30 -2.66 22.22
N PRO A 513 12.12 -2.56 23.28
CA PRO A 513 11.66 -2.91 24.62
C PRO A 513 10.43 -2.06 24.99
N VAL A 514 9.34 -2.71 25.37
CA VAL A 514 8.10 -2.04 25.81
C VAL A 514 8.38 -1.01 26.91
N SER A 515 9.39 -1.27 27.76
CA SER A 515 9.86 -0.34 28.77
C SER A 515 10.34 1.01 28.21
N ASP A 516 10.99 1.04 27.05
CA ASP A 516 11.52 2.28 26.46
C ASP A 516 10.41 3.10 25.79
N VAL A 517 9.42 2.43 25.21
CA VAL A 517 8.19 3.05 24.67
C VAL A 517 7.37 3.69 25.80
N VAL A 518 7.12 2.95 26.88
CA VAL A 518 6.39 3.42 28.06
C VAL A 518 7.11 4.60 28.72
N LYS A 519 8.44 4.55 28.83
CA LYS A 519 9.25 5.58 29.51
C LYS A 519 9.25 6.92 28.73
N ASN A 520 9.36 6.89 27.40
CA ASN A 520 9.32 8.10 26.57
C ASN A 520 7.91 8.71 26.44
N ILE A 521 6.86 7.89 26.49
CA ILE A 521 5.47 8.35 26.50
C ILE A 521 5.13 8.99 27.85
N SER A 522 5.52 8.36 28.97
CA SER A 522 5.27 8.92 30.31
C SER A 522 5.96 10.27 30.55
N GLY A 523 7.15 10.50 29.99
CA GLY A 523 7.85 11.79 30.08
C GLY A 523 7.19 12.90 29.26
N THR A 524 6.68 12.56 28.07
CA THR A 524 6.09 13.53 27.13
C THR A 524 4.64 13.89 27.51
N ILE A 525 3.83 12.92 27.94
CA ILE A 525 2.41 13.13 28.31
C ILE A 525 2.27 13.93 29.62
N PHE A 526 3.04 13.59 30.65
CA PHE A 526 3.01 14.33 31.93
C PHE A 526 3.74 15.67 31.87
N GLY A 527 4.69 15.85 30.94
CA GLY A 527 5.36 17.13 30.70
C GLY A 527 4.46 18.15 29.97
N ILE A 528 3.71 17.72 28.96
CA ILE A 528 2.86 18.60 28.13
C ILE A 528 1.49 18.86 28.80
N GLY A 529 0.98 17.93 29.62
CA GLY A 529 -0.25 18.13 30.40
C GLY A 529 -0.21 19.38 31.29
N ASN A 530 0.97 19.75 31.83
CA ASN A 530 1.14 21.01 32.56
C ASN A 530 1.15 22.26 31.65
N GLY A 531 1.59 22.12 30.39
CA GLY A 531 1.61 23.22 29.41
C GLY A 531 0.24 23.52 28.79
N LEU A 532 -0.53 22.49 28.43
CA LEU A 532 -1.83 22.65 27.77
C LEU A 532 -2.94 23.16 28.72
N VAL A 533 -2.89 22.81 30.01
CA VAL A 533 -3.79 23.39 31.03
C VAL A 533 -3.54 24.90 31.19
N THR A 534 -2.29 25.35 30.99
CA THR A 534 -1.94 26.77 31.09
C THR A 534 -2.37 27.56 29.84
N ALA A 535 -2.37 26.95 28.65
CA ALA A 535 -2.77 27.62 27.39
C ALA A 535 -4.30 27.58 27.14
N GLY A 536 -4.98 26.50 27.50
CA GLY A 536 -6.43 26.33 27.28
C GLY A 536 -7.30 27.16 28.23
N VAL A 537 -6.86 27.38 29.47
CA VAL A 537 -7.59 28.23 30.44
C VAL A 537 -7.47 29.72 30.09
N VAL A 538 -6.38 30.15 29.45
CA VAL A 538 -6.19 31.54 29.01
C VAL A 538 -7.09 31.88 27.80
N ALA A 539 -7.41 30.91 26.96
CA ALA A 539 -8.25 31.10 25.77
C ALA A 539 -9.76 31.03 26.05
N SER A 540 -10.19 30.57 27.23
CA SER A 540 -11.61 30.33 27.56
C SER A 540 -12.27 31.36 28.49
N PHE A 541 -11.59 32.47 28.82
CA PHE A 541 -12.22 33.62 29.48
C PHE A 541 -12.55 34.75 28.47
N PRO A 542 -13.81 35.19 28.36
CA PRO A 542 -14.13 36.40 27.62
C PRO A 542 -13.56 37.64 28.32
N TYR A 543 -12.93 38.52 27.54
CA TYR A 543 -12.44 39.83 27.97
C TYR A 543 -13.58 40.66 28.58
N ARG A 544 -13.56 40.87 29.90
CA ARG A 544 -14.45 41.83 30.59
C ARG A 544 -13.60 42.92 31.25
N LYS A 545 -13.89 44.16 30.86
CA LYS A 545 -13.24 45.39 31.35
C LYS A 545 -13.42 45.53 32.87
N SER A 546 -12.31 45.77 33.56
CA SER A 546 -12.09 46.17 34.96
C SER A 546 -13.31 46.52 35.86
N SER A 547 -13.38 45.88 37.03
CA SER A 547 -13.51 46.60 38.31
C SER A 547 -12.81 45.85 39.46
N SER A 548 -12.34 46.63 40.42
CA SER A 548 -11.46 46.31 41.54
C SER A 548 -11.97 45.29 42.56
N SER A 549 -11.11 44.44 43.12
CA SER A 549 -10.63 44.56 44.51
C SER A 549 -9.89 43.29 44.99
N SER A 550 -9.00 43.53 45.95
CA SER A 550 -8.07 42.65 46.66
C SER A 550 -8.61 41.33 47.24
N SER A 551 -7.79 40.27 47.23
CA SER A 551 -7.11 39.81 48.47
C SER A 551 -6.10 38.69 48.21
N LYS A 552 -4.96 38.78 48.92
CA LYS A 552 -3.89 37.79 49.03
C LYS A 552 -4.37 36.56 49.81
N LYS A 553 -3.82 35.37 49.50
CA LYS A 553 -3.10 34.54 50.51
C LYS A 553 -2.36 33.33 49.91
N ASN A 554 -1.15 33.16 50.43
CA ASN A 554 -0.17 32.09 50.23
C ASN A 554 -0.65 30.72 50.76
N ILE A 555 0.05 29.64 50.37
CA ILE A 555 0.69 28.60 51.23
C ILE A 555 1.09 27.42 50.31
N SER A 556 2.36 27.26 49.95
CA SER A 556 3.49 26.58 50.63
C SER A 556 3.66 25.12 50.21
N GLN A 557 4.85 24.86 49.65
CA GLN A 557 5.39 23.54 49.30
C GLN A 557 5.55 22.64 50.53
N ASN A 558 5.38 21.33 50.36
CA ASN A 558 6.10 20.37 51.18
C ASN A 558 6.56 19.16 50.37
N LYS A 559 7.89 19.05 50.21
CA LYS A 559 8.62 17.87 49.73
C LYS A 559 8.63 16.82 50.83
N ARG A 560 8.37 15.56 50.48
CA ARG A 560 8.93 14.41 51.20
C ARG A 560 9.60 13.46 50.21
N LYS A 561 10.89 13.22 50.46
CA LYS A 561 11.74 12.22 49.81
C LYS A 561 11.44 10.84 50.38
N SER A 562 11.35 9.83 49.52
CA SER A 562 11.79 8.47 49.82
C SER A 562 12.41 7.85 48.56
N ASN A 563 13.63 7.32 48.70
CA ASN A 563 14.40 6.69 47.61
C ASN A 563 13.84 5.30 47.30
N PRO A 564 13.75 4.86 46.03
CA PRO A 564 13.49 3.48 45.68
C PRO A 564 14.80 2.68 45.55
N VAL A 565 14.78 1.44 46.05
CA VAL A 565 15.79 0.41 45.84
C VAL A 565 15.73 -0.06 44.38
N VAL A 566 16.83 0.13 43.64
CA VAL A 566 16.99 -0.38 42.27
C VAL A 566 17.47 -1.83 42.32
N LYS A 567 16.67 -2.78 41.83
CA LYS A 567 17.15 -4.13 41.45
C LYS A 567 17.35 -4.18 39.93
N ASN A 568 18.61 -4.22 39.51
CA ASN A 568 19.02 -4.47 38.13
C ASN A 568 18.93 -5.97 37.80
N TYR A 569 18.15 -6.36 36.79
CA TYR A 569 18.21 -7.70 36.21
C TYR A 569 19.18 -7.71 35.01
N LYS A 570 20.42 -8.18 35.21
CA LYS A 570 21.30 -8.64 34.13
C LYS A 570 21.07 -10.14 33.91
N LYS A 571 20.71 -10.57 32.69
CA LYS A 571 20.67 -11.99 32.32
C LYS A 571 22.08 -12.58 32.40
N THR A 572 22.24 -13.65 33.18
CA THR A 572 23.53 -14.29 33.50
C THR A 572 24.03 -15.20 32.39
N ALA A 573 25.35 -15.34 32.29
CA ALA A 573 26.07 -16.14 31.27
C ALA A 573 25.55 -17.59 31.10
N LYS A 574 24.97 -18.18 32.16
CA LYS A 574 24.34 -19.51 32.13
C LYS A 574 23.16 -19.65 31.16
N GLN A 575 22.41 -18.57 30.89
CA GLN A 575 21.28 -18.64 29.93
C GLN A 575 21.77 -18.64 28.48
N LYS A 576 22.84 -17.89 28.17
CA LYS A 576 23.46 -17.92 26.83
C LYS A 576 24.12 -19.27 26.54
N GLU A 577 24.71 -19.90 27.56
CA GLU A 577 25.32 -21.22 27.41
C GLU A 577 24.27 -22.33 27.20
N ARG A 578 23.11 -22.24 27.85
CA ARG A 578 21.98 -23.17 27.62
C ARG A 578 21.41 -23.04 26.20
N ALA A 579 21.23 -21.82 25.70
CA ALA A 579 20.75 -21.60 24.33
C ALA A 579 21.73 -22.14 23.28
N ARG A 580 23.05 -21.96 23.50
CA ARG A 580 24.09 -22.47 22.60
C ARG A 580 24.16 -24.01 22.62
N LYS A 581 24.02 -24.64 23.79
CA LYS A 581 23.96 -26.11 23.93
C LYS A 581 22.71 -26.70 23.27
N TYR A 582 21.56 -26.04 23.39
CA TYR A 582 20.32 -26.46 22.73
C TYR A 582 20.40 -26.35 21.20
N PHE A 583 21.03 -25.28 20.69
CA PHE A 583 21.27 -25.11 19.25
C PHE A 583 22.19 -26.19 18.69
N MET A 584 23.30 -26.49 19.36
CA MET A 584 24.23 -27.57 18.94
C MET A 584 23.57 -28.95 19.00
N PHE A 585 22.70 -29.20 19.98
CA PHE A 585 21.92 -30.44 20.08
C PHE A 585 20.96 -30.61 18.89
N LYS A 586 20.25 -29.55 18.49
CA LYS A 586 19.38 -29.56 17.30
C LYS A 586 20.15 -29.74 16.00
N MET A 587 21.34 -29.14 15.88
CA MET A 587 22.19 -29.30 14.69
C MET A 587 22.76 -30.72 14.54
N ASN A 588 23.07 -31.40 15.65
CA ASN A 588 23.52 -32.80 15.59
C ASN A 588 22.39 -33.76 15.21
N GLN A 589 21.14 -33.48 15.61
CA GLN A 589 19.98 -34.27 15.20
C GLN A 589 19.66 -34.16 13.70
N LEU A 590 20.08 -33.06 13.06
CA LEU A 590 19.92 -32.84 11.61
C LEU A 590 21.05 -33.45 10.76
N ARG A 591 22.05 -34.09 11.40
CA ARG A 591 23.22 -34.66 10.72
C ARG A 591 23.20 -36.20 10.72
N GLU A 592 22.30 -36.82 11.47
CA GLU A 592 22.14 -38.29 11.58
C GLU A 592 20.80 -38.81 11.01
N GLY A 593 20.04 -37.98 10.30
CA GLY A 593 18.88 -38.38 9.49
C GLY A 593 18.99 -37.76 8.11
#